data_AF-A0A4V2PGX5-F1
#
_entry.id   AF-A0A4V2PGX5-F1
#
_cell.length_a   1.000
_cell.length_b   1.000
_cell.length_c   1.000
_cell.angle_alpha   90.00
_cell.angle_beta   90.00
_cell.angle_gamma   90.00
#
_symmetry.space_group_name_H-M   'P 1'
#
loop_
_entity.id
_entity.type
_entity.pdbx_description
1 polymer ?
#
loop_
_entity_poly.entity_id
_entity_poly.type
_entity_poly.pdbx_seq_one_letter_code
_entity_poly.pdbx_strand_id
1 'polypeptide(L)'
;MGQTKKRNYDRYTLAFKQQAVKLANHPSVTAKDIAEGLGIHVVMLYRWRMEHKNGELRENRHMKPPKSSLKRRKTRTDPAKAKDDELIKANKRIRELEKTLGLRTEELDLLKKARRFFEKARR
;
A
#
# COMPACT_ATOMS: atom_id res chain seq x y z
N MET A 1 24.58 -33.53 -31.54
CA MET A 1 24.05 -32.18 -31.84
C MET A 1 23.32 -31.66 -30.61
N GLY A 2 23.93 -30.76 -29.84
CA GLY A 2 23.41 -30.29 -28.55
C GLY A 2 22.14 -29.46 -28.70
N GLN A 3 21.12 -29.77 -27.89
CA GLN A 3 19.83 -29.05 -27.88
C GLN A 3 20.06 -27.57 -27.54
N THR A 4 19.88 -26.66 -28.50
CA THR A 4 19.87 -25.22 -28.23
C THR A 4 18.52 -24.86 -27.61
N LYS A 5 18.43 -25.01 -26.28
CA LYS A 5 17.25 -24.63 -25.49
C LYS A 5 16.87 -23.19 -25.87
N LYS A 6 15.68 -23.01 -26.46
CA LYS A 6 15.16 -21.72 -26.93
C LYS A 6 15.33 -20.69 -25.80
N ARG A 7 16.16 -19.67 -26.05
CA ARG A 7 16.56 -18.68 -25.08
C ARG A 7 15.38 -17.74 -24.81
N ASN A 8 14.67 -17.99 -23.71
CA ASN A 8 13.52 -17.19 -23.30
C ASN A 8 13.98 -15.86 -22.67
N TYR A 9 14.54 -14.97 -23.50
CA TYR A 9 15.03 -13.67 -23.07
C TYR A 9 13.92 -12.75 -22.52
N ASP A 10 12.68 -12.98 -22.95
CA ASP A 10 11.54 -12.09 -22.67
C ASP A 10 10.75 -12.41 -21.39
N ARG A 11 11.28 -13.26 -20.52
CA ARG A 11 10.58 -13.73 -19.30
C ARG A 11 10.95 -12.99 -18.01
N TYR A 12 11.90 -12.06 -18.03
CA TYR A 12 12.48 -11.47 -16.81
C TYR A 12 12.06 -10.01 -16.57
N THR A 13 11.42 -9.74 -15.44
CA THR A 13 10.87 -8.41 -15.10
C THR A 13 12.01 -7.43 -14.84
N LEU A 14 11.76 -6.13 -15.01
CA LEU A 14 12.77 -5.11 -14.74
C LEU A 14 13.31 -5.21 -13.30
N ALA A 15 12.41 -5.36 -12.32
CA ALA A 15 12.77 -5.55 -10.92
C ALA A 15 13.67 -6.78 -10.72
N PHE A 16 13.39 -7.89 -11.42
CA PHE A 16 14.19 -9.10 -11.35
C PHE A 16 15.58 -8.89 -11.96
N LYS A 17 15.67 -8.24 -13.14
CA LYS A 17 16.96 -7.90 -13.76
C LYS A 17 17.80 -7.00 -12.86
N GLN A 18 17.19 -5.97 -12.27
CA GLN A 18 17.85 -5.05 -11.34
C GLN A 18 18.37 -5.78 -10.10
N GLN A 19 17.55 -6.64 -9.51
CA GLN A 19 17.96 -7.43 -8.34
C GLN A 19 19.12 -8.37 -8.68
N ALA A 20 19.06 -9.04 -9.83
CA ALA A 20 20.13 -9.92 -10.30
C ALA A 20 21.45 -9.14 -10.51
N VAL A 21 21.40 -7.96 -11.13
CA VAL A 21 22.57 -7.10 -11.33
C VAL A 21 23.11 -6.57 -10.00
N LYS A 22 22.25 -6.21 -9.05
CA LYS A 22 22.63 -5.76 -7.71
C LYS A 22 23.40 -6.85 -6.96
N LEU A 23 22.92 -8.09 -7.02
CA LEU A 23 23.62 -9.25 -6.46
C LEU A 23 24.96 -9.48 -7.17
N ALA A 24 24.99 -9.36 -8.50
CA ALA A 24 26.20 -9.59 -9.30
C ALA A 24 27.31 -8.55 -9.10
N ASN A 25 26.97 -7.37 -8.60
CA ASN A 25 27.95 -6.33 -8.28
C ASN A 25 28.57 -6.51 -6.87
N HIS A 26 28.13 -7.51 -6.10
CA HIS A 26 28.70 -7.79 -4.79
C HIS A 26 30.12 -8.38 -4.94
N PRO A 27 31.15 -7.83 -4.27
CA PRO A 27 32.56 -8.23 -4.47
C PRO A 27 32.87 -9.67 -4.06
N SER A 28 32.05 -10.26 -3.20
CA SER A 28 32.24 -11.63 -2.69
C SER A 28 31.52 -12.72 -3.48
N VAL A 29 30.82 -12.39 -4.59
CA VAL A 29 30.01 -13.37 -5.32
C VAL A 29 30.34 -13.35 -6.80
N THR A 30 30.52 -14.53 -7.41
CA THR A 30 30.74 -14.60 -8.85
C THR A 30 29.42 -14.57 -9.62
N ALA A 31 29.45 -13.97 -10.81
CA ALA A 31 28.29 -13.93 -11.71
C ALA A 31 27.81 -15.34 -12.11
N LYS A 32 28.71 -16.34 -12.10
CA LYS A 32 28.38 -17.73 -12.41
C LYS A 32 27.48 -18.33 -11.32
N ASP A 33 27.83 -18.14 -10.06
CA ASP A 33 27.09 -18.70 -8.91
C ASP A 33 25.69 -18.08 -8.80
N ILE A 34 25.57 -16.76 -9.06
CA ILE A 34 24.27 -16.07 -9.06
C ILE A 34 23.40 -16.54 -10.21
N ALA A 35 23.99 -16.71 -11.39
CA ALA A 35 23.27 -17.21 -12.55
C ALA A 35 22.74 -18.63 -12.31
N GLU A 36 23.55 -19.50 -11.70
CA GLU A 36 23.15 -20.84 -11.30
C GLU A 36 22.03 -20.81 -10.23
N GLY A 37 22.19 -20.01 -9.18
CA GLY A 37 21.19 -19.85 -8.11
C GLY A 37 19.86 -19.25 -8.58
N LEU A 38 19.88 -18.37 -9.59
CA LEU A 38 18.68 -17.81 -10.20
C LEU A 38 18.12 -18.67 -11.35
N GLY A 39 18.84 -19.71 -11.78
CA GLY A 39 18.46 -20.56 -12.91
C GLY A 39 18.51 -19.85 -14.27
N ILE A 40 19.37 -18.83 -14.40
CA ILE A 40 19.53 -18.01 -15.60
C ILE A 40 20.87 -18.36 -16.28
N HIS A 41 20.97 -18.15 -17.59
CA HIS A 41 22.24 -18.27 -18.29
C HIS A 41 23.20 -17.13 -17.93
N VAL A 42 24.46 -17.44 -17.58
CA VAL A 42 25.48 -16.47 -17.11
C VAL A 42 25.66 -15.28 -18.07
N VAL A 43 25.66 -15.53 -19.39
CA VAL A 43 25.76 -14.48 -20.43
C VAL A 43 24.63 -13.43 -20.31
N MET A 44 23.43 -13.79 -19.84
CA MET A 44 22.37 -12.82 -19.62
C MET A 44 22.70 -11.87 -18.47
N LEU A 45 23.32 -12.37 -17.40
CA LEU A 45 23.70 -11.54 -16.27
C LEU A 45 24.79 -10.54 -16.64
N TYR A 46 25.78 -10.97 -17.45
CA TYR A 46 26.77 -10.06 -18.03
C TYR A 46 26.12 -8.99 -18.92
N ARG A 47 25.17 -9.39 -19.78
CA ARG A 47 24.43 -8.46 -20.63
C ARG A 47 23.64 -7.44 -19.81
N TRP A 48 22.93 -7.86 -18.77
CA TRP A 48 22.20 -6.95 -17.89
C TRP A 48 23.11 -6.02 -17.09
N ARG A 49 24.30 -6.46 -16.69
CA ARG A 49 25.30 -5.60 -16.04
C ARG A 49 25.73 -4.46 -16.97
N MET A 50 25.92 -4.77 -18.26
CA MET A 50 26.22 -3.76 -19.28
C MET A 50 25.02 -2.85 -19.55
N GLU A 51 23.82 -3.39 -19.73
CA GLU A 51 22.58 -2.60 -19.90
C GLU A 51 22.31 -1.68 -18.70
N HIS A 52 22.61 -2.13 -17.48
CA HIS A 52 22.51 -1.33 -16.26
C HIS A 52 23.58 -0.23 -16.19
N LYS A 53 24.82 -0.51 -16.61
CA LYS A 53 25.89 0.50 -16.69
C LYS A 53 25.59 1.57 -17.74
N ASN A 54 24.96 1.18 -18.84
CA ASN A 54 24.59 2.08 -19.94
C ASN A 54 23.25 2.80 -19.72
N GLY A 55 22.51 2.48 -18.64
CA GLY A 55 21.20 3.08 -18.34
C GLY A 55 20.05 2.60 -19.26
N GLU A 56 20.28 1.58 -20.07
CA GLU A 56 19.34 1.07 -21.08
C GLU A 56 18.54 -0.15 -20.60
N LEU A 57 18.55 -0.43 -19.29
CA LEU A 57 17.84 -1.58 -18.74
C LEU A 57 16.31 -1.36 -18.87
N ARG A 58 15.76 -1.74 -20.02
CA ARG A 58 14.35 -1.56 -20.36
C ARG A 58 13.55 -2.79 -19.93
N GLU A 59 12.35 -2.51 -19.43
CA GLU A 59 11.31 -3.52 -19.32
C GLU A 59 10.86 -3.96 -20.72
N ASN A 60 10.69 -5.26 -20.91
CA ASN A 60 10.12 -5.75 -22.16
C ASN A 60 8.63 -5.42 -22.17
N ARG A 61 8.15 -4.73 -23.22
CA ARG A 61 6.76 -4.30 -23.40
C ARG A 61 5.73 -5.44 -23.25
N HIS A 62 6.15 -6.69 -23.42
CA HIS A 62 5.31 -7.88 -23.32
C HIS A 62 5.16 -8.45 -21.89
N MET A 63 5.77 -7.82 -20.88
CA MET A 63 5.75 -8.34 -19.51
C MET A 63 4.73 -7.63 -18.64
N LYS A 64 3.56 -8.26 -18.46
CA LYS A 64 2.64 -7.88 -17.38
C LYS A 64 3.26 -8.36 -16.06
N PRO A 65 3.50 -7.49 -15.06
CA PRO A 65 3.90 -7.96 -13.75
C PRO A 65 2.87 -8.98 -13.25
N PRO A 66 3.27 -10.09 -12.62
CA PRO A 66 2.31 -11.00 -12.00
C PRO A 66 1.45 -10.14 -11.07
N LYS A 67 0.13 -10.13 -11.29
CA LYS A 67 -0.82 -9.40 -10.46
C LYS A 67 -0.52 -9.78 -9.01
N SER A 68 0.05 -8.85 -8.27
CA SER A 68 0.44 -9.09 -6.89
C SER A 68 -0.77 -9.68 -6.17
N SER A 69 -0.62 -10.91 -5.67
CA SER A 69 -1.66 -11.65 -4.97
C SER A 69 -1.95 -11.07 -3.58
N LEU A 70 -1.66 -9.77 -3.36
CA LEU A 70 -2.02 -8.98 -2.18
C LEU A 70 -3.53 -9.01 -1.87
N LYS A 71 -4.38 -9.46 -2.80
CA LYS A 71 -5.79 -9.76 -2.49
C LYS A 71 -5.98 -10.91 -1.48
N ARG A 72 -4.98 -11.77 -1.24
CA ARG A 72 -5.12 -12.97 -0.40
C ARG A 72 -4.92 -12.72 1.11
N ARG A 73 -4.62 -11.49 1.54
CA ARG A 73 -4.51 -11.08 2.96
C ARG A 73 -5.55 -10.02 3.36
N LYS A 74 -6.75 -10.05 2.78
CA LYS A 74 -7.84 -9.16 3.24
C LYS A 74 -8.62 -9.71 4.44
N THR A 75 -8.29 -10.92 4.91
CA THR A 75 -9.07 -11.68 5.91
C THR A 75 -8.42 -11.72 7.31
N ARG A 76 -7.25 -11.13 7.50
CA ARG A 76 -6.77 -10.83 8.86
C ARG A 76 -7.21 -9.40 9.17
N THR A 77 -8.30 -9.26 9.90
CA THR A 77 -8.67 -7.97 10.48
C THR A 77 -7.53 -7.56 11.41
N ASP A 78 -6.65 -6.68 10.94
CA ASP A 78 -5.61 -6.11 11.79
C ASP A 78 -6.30 -5.43 12.99
N PRO A 79 -5.92 -5.74 14.23
CA PRO A 79 -6.56 -5.18 15.42
C PRO A 79 -6.48 -3.64 15.46
N ALA A 80 -5.51 -3.05 14.75
CA ALA A 80 -5.42 -1.61 14.55
C ALA A 80 -6.63 -1.04 13.79
N LYS A 81 -7.08 -1.70 12.72
CA LYS A 81 -8.21 -1.22 11.91
C LYS A 81 -9.54 -1.31 12.65
N ALA A 82 -9.71 -2.34 13.49
CA ALA A 82 -10.88 -2.45 14.36
C ALA A 82 -10.95 -1.28 15.37
N LYS A 83 -9.81 -0.89 15.94
CA LYS A 83 -9.72 0.29 16.83
C LYS A 83 -10.04 1.58 16.10
N ASP A 84 -9.56 1.75 14.86
CA ASP A 84 -9.87 2.93 14.05
C ASP A 84 -11.38 3.03 13.77
N ASP A 85 -12.03 1.91 13.41
CA ASP A 85 -13.47 1.86 13.18
C ASP A 85 -14.28 2.16 14.46
N GLU A 86 -13.81 1.68 15.62
CA GLU A 86 -14.40 2.01 16.93
C GLU A 86 -14.24 3.49 17.30
N LEU A 87 -13.06 4.08 17.08
CA LEU A 87 -12.81 5.50 17.30
C LEU A 87 -13.71 6.37 16.43
N ILE A 88 -13.91 6.01 15.16
CA ILE A 88 -14.81 6.73 14.26
C ILE A 88 -16.25 6.69 14.78
N LYS A 89 -16.72 5.53 15.26
CA LYS A 89 -18.06 5.39 15.84
C LYS A 89 -18.21 6.21 17.13
N ALA A 90 -17.21 6.17 18.01
CA ALA A 90 -17.22 6.93 19.26
C ALA A 90 -17.26 8.44 18.99
N ASN A 91 -16.41 8.95 18.08
CA ASN A 91 -16.38 10.36 17.69
C ASN A 91 -17.70 10.82 17.08
N LYS A 92 -18.34 9.98 16.24
CA LYS A 92 -19.66 10.28 15.70
C LYS A 92 -20.70 10.40 16.81
N ARG A 93 -20.67 9.49 17.79
CA ARG A 93 -21.60 9.52 18.93
C ARG A 93 -21.41 10.75 19.81
N ILE A 94 -20.16 11.13 20.09
CA ILE A 94 -19.83 12.36 20.83
C ILE A 94 -20.45 13.57 20.14
N ARG A 95 -20.23 13.71 18.83
CA ARG A 95 -20.75 14.83 18.04
C ARG A 95 -22.28 14.90 18.05
N GLU A 96 -22.96 13.75 17.98
CA GLU A 96 -24.43 13.68 18.09
C GLU A 96 -24.89 14.13 19.47
N LEU A 97 -24.25 13.66 20.54
CA LEU A 97 -24.60 14.00 21.92
C LEU A 97 -24.40 15.51 22.18
N GLU A 98 -23.26 16.07 21.78
CA GLU A 98 -22.98 17.50 21.88
C GLU A 98 -24.06 18.34 21.20
N LYS A 99 -24.47 17.95 19.98
CA LYS A 99 -25.56 18.63 19.27
C LYS A 99 -26.87 18.58 20.05
N THR A 100 -27.22 17.42 20.62
CA THR A 100 -28.45 17.29 21.43
C THR A 100 -28.41 18.10 22.72
N LEU A 101 -27.25 18.20 23.36
CA LEU A 101 -27.06 19.03 24.54
C LEU A 101 -27.23 20.50 24.18
N GLY A 102 -26.62 20.96 23.09
CA GLY A 102 -26.79 22.34 22.59
C GLY A 102 -28.26 22.71 22.36
N LEU A 103 -29.00 21.87 21.64
CA LEU A 103 -30.44 22.10 21.40
C LEU A 103 -31.25 22.16 22.70
N ARG A 104 -31.00 21.25 23.65
CA ARG A 104 -31.67 21.26 24.96
C ARG A 104 -31.33 22.51 25.77
N THR A 105 -30.09 23.00 25.70
CA THR A 105 -29.70 24.23 26.40
C THR A 105 -30.42 25.45 25.82
N GLU A 106 -30.55 25.53 24.49
CA GLU A 106 -31.32 26.60 23.83
C GLU A 106 -32.81 26.56 24.21
N GLU A 107 -33.40 25.37 24.26
CA GLU A 107 -34.79 25.17 24.69
C GLU A 107 -35.00 25.63 26.14
N LEU A 108 -34.12 25.24 27.06
CA LEU A 108 -34.19 25.68 28.45
C LEU A 108 -34.09 27.20 28.59
N ASP A 109 -33.23 27.85 27.80
CA ASP A 109 -33.08 29.30 27.81
C ASP A 109 -34.30 30.01 27.24
N LEU A 110 -34.91 29.46 26.18
CA LEU A 110 -36.16 29.96 25.64
C LEU A 110 -37.29 29.85 26.67
N LEU A 111 -37.43 28.70 27.33
CA LEU A 111 -38.44 28.46 28.35
C LEU A 111 -38.25 29.36 29.58
N LYS A 112 -36.99 29.58 30.02
CA LYS A 112 -36.69 30.54 31.11
C LYS A 112 -37.08 31.96 30.72
N LYS A 113 -36.78 32.39 29.48
CA LYS A 113 -37.18 33.72 28.97
C LYS A 113 -38.70 33.85 28.90
N ALA A 114 -39.38 32.84 28.37
CA ALA A 114 -40.84 32.79 28.31
C ALA A 114 -41.46 32.84 29.71
N ARG A 115 -40.95 32.07 30.67
CA ARG A 115 -41.38 32.11 32.07
C ARG A 115 -41.24 33.50 32.66
N ARG A 116 -40.11 34.19 32.47
CA ARG A 116 -39.91 35.58 32.93
C ARG A 116 -40.91 36.54 32.29
N PHE A 117 -41.19 36.38 31.00
CA PHE A 117 -42.19 37.19 30.29
C PHE A 117 -43.59 36.97 30.88
N PHE A 118 -44.00 35.71 31.07
CA PHE A 118 -45.29 35.36 31.64
C PHE A 118 -45.43 35.71 33.13
N GLU A 119 -44.34 35.70 33.91
CA GLU A 119 -44.34 36.18 35.30
C GLU A 119 -44.48 37.71 35.35
N LYS A 120 -43.84 38.44 34.44
CA LYS A 120 -43.96 39.90 34.32
C LYS A 120 -45.35 40.34 33.83
N ALA A 121 -45.97 39.60 32.91
CA ALA A 121 -47.30 39.90 32.39
C ALA A 121 -48.45 39.54 33.36
N ARG A 122 -48.15 38.78 34.42
CA ARG A 122 -49.12 38.38 35.46
C ARG A 122 -49.16 39.35 36.66
N ARG A 123 -48.32 40.37 36.65
CA ARG A 123 -48.15 41.38 37.71
C ARG A 123 -48.69 42.72 37.20
#